data_AF-A0A1L8RI12-F1
#
_entry.id   AF-A0A1L8RI12-F1
#
_cell.length_a   1.000
_cell.length_b   1.000
_cell.length_c   1.000
_cell.angle_alpha   90.00
_cell.angle_beta   90.00
_cell.angle_gamma   90.00
#
_symmetry.space_group_name_H-M   'P 1'
#
loop_
_entity.id
_entity.type
_entity.pdbx_description
1 polymer ?
#
loop_
_entity_poly.entity_id
_entity_poly.type
_entity_poly.pdbx_seq_one_letter_code
_entity_poly.pdbx_strand_id
1 'polypeptide(L)'
;MLNPYFAFGVPAFLLLLYIIFEFVRFRATTHYLGFILLLISGFSTAFSSQVYQQYKLQPESLPYPVWLLWLPIIIGGLLVLINLIRGGRRLMEMVKK
;
A
#
# COMPACT_ATOMS: atom_id res chain seq x y z
N MET A 1 1.96 5.71 -21.71
CA MET A 1 1.75 7.03 -21.08
C MET A 1 1.48 6.84 -19.60
N LEU A 2 2.53 6.54 -18.84
CA LEU A 2 2.62 6.62 -17.39
C LEU A 2 2.42 8.08 -16.98
N ASN A 3 1.14 8.48 -16.91
CA ASN A 3 0.80 9.80 -16.44
C ASN A 3 1.30 9.94 -14.98
N PRO A 4 2.12 10.97 -14.65
CA PRO A 4 2.61 11.18 -13.28
C PRO A 4 1.48 11.26 -12.26
N TYR A 5 0.33 11.82 -12.62
CA TYR A 5 -0.85 11.86 -11.75
C TYR A 5 -1.37 10.48 -11.40
N PHE A 6 -1.28 9.53 -12.32
CA PHE A 6 -1.73 8.16 -12.05
C PHE A 6 -0.65 7.37 -11.28
N ALA A 7 0.61 7.49 -11.69
CA ALA A 7 1.74 6.80 -11.08
C ALA A 7 1.95 7.15 -9.60
N PHE A 8 1.70 8.41 -9.21
CA PHE A 8 1.90 8.89 -7.85
C PHE A 8 0.62 9.32 -7.14
N GLY A 9 -0.37 9.87 -7.85
CA GLY A 9 -1.61 10.33 -7.25
C GLY A 9 -2.46 9.19 -6.70
N VAL A 10 -2.53 8.05 -7.40
CA VAL A 10 -3.25 6.88 -6.89
C VAL A 10 -2.59 6.34 -5.61
N PRO A 11 -1.27 6.07 -5.56
CA PRO A 11 -0.62 5.69 -4.30
C PRO A 11 -0.73 6.72 -3.18
N ALA A 12 -0.62 8.02 -3.50
CA ALA A 12 -0.76 9.10 -2.51
C ALA A 12 -2.18 9.13 -1.91
N PHE A 13 -3.21 8.99 -2.75
CA PHE A 13 -4.60 8.89 -2.30
C PHE A 13 -4.82 7.65 -1.42
N LEU A 14 -4.29 6.49 -1.81
CA LEU A 14 -4.37 5.27 -1.02
C LEU A 14 -3.65 5.42 0.33
N LEU A 15 -2.52 6.13 0.36
CA LEU A 15 -1.80 6.42 1.59
C LEU A 15 -2.59 7.35 2.51
N LEU A 16 -3.23 8.38 1.97
CA LEU A 16 -4.14 9.23 2.72
C LEU A 16 -5.31 8.43 3.28
N LEU A 17 -5.93 7.57 2.47
CA LEU A 17 -7.01 6.68 2.90
C LEU A 17 -6.53 5.74 4.01
N TYR A 18 -5.34 5.17 3.87
CA TYR A 18 -4.69 4.32 4.87
C TYR A 18 -4.55 5.05 6.21
N ILE A 19 -4.04 6.30 6.20
CA ILE A 19 -3.87 7.10 7.41
C ILE A 19 -5.21 7.35 8.10
N ILE A 20 -6.26 7.67 7.33
CA ILE A 20 -7.61 7.89 7.87
C ILE A 20 -8.12 6.62 8.56
N PHE A 21 -8.04 5.46 7.90
CA PHE A 21 -8.48 4.19 8.49
C PHE A 21 -7.64 3.75 9.69
N GLU A 22 -6.33 4.01 9.67
CA GLU A 22 -5.43 3.72 10.81
C GLU A 22 -5.83 4.59 12.02
N PHE A 23 -6.17 5.87 11.80
CA PHE A 23 -6.65 6.77 12.83
C PHE A 23 -8.01 6.34 13.40
N VAL A 24 -8.95 5.93 12.54
CA VAL A 24 -10.25 5.39 12.98
C VAL A 24 -10.06 4.10 13.79
N ARG A 25 -9.16 3.21 13.36
CA ARG A 25 -8.83 1.97 14.08
C ARG A 25 -8.25 2.23 15.46
N PHE A 26 -7.55 3.33 15.66
CA PHE A 26 -7.04 3.68 17.00
C PHE A 26 -8.19 3.93 17.99
N ARG A 27 -9.34 4.43 17.54
CA ARG A 27 -10.50 4.72 18.39
C ARG A 27 -11.55 3.60 18.42
N ALA A 28 -11.56 2.71 17.43
CA ALA A 28 -12.54 1.64 17.30
C ALA A 28 -11.89 0.26 17.42
N THR A 29 -12.40 -0.61 18.27
CA THR A 29 -11.95 -2.01 18.46
C THR A 29 -12.42 -2.96 17.33
N THR A 30 -12.77 -2.42 16.17
CA THR A 30 -13.34 -3.17 15.05
C THR A 30 -12.29 -4.01 14.33
N HIS A 31 -12.50 -5.32 14.35
CA HIS A 31 -11.55 -6.31 13.85
C HIS A 31 -11.30 -6.20 12.33
N TYR A 32 -12.32 -5.82 11.55
CA TYR A 32 -12.23 -5.71 10.09
C TYR A 32 -11.35 -4.55 9.60
N LEU A 33 -11.06 -3.54 10.43
CA LEU A 33 -10.23 -2.40 10.04
C LEU A 33 -8.79 -2.83 9.72
N GLY A 34 -8.26 -3.84 10.41
CA GLY A 34 -6.94 -4.41 10.10
C GLY A 34 -6.89 -5.03 8.70
N PHE A 35 -7.97 -5.68 8.29
CA PHE A 35 -8.10 -6.26 6.96
C PHE A 35 -8.21 -5.18 5.87
N ILE A 36 -8.97 -4.11 6.13
CA ILE A 36 -9.07 -2.96 5.21
C ILE A 36 -7.70 -2.31 4.99
N LEU A 37 -6.91 -2.10 6.05
CA LEU A 37 -5.56 -1.55 5.95
C LEU A 37 -4.62 -2.46 5.14
N LEU A 38 -4.75 -3.77 5.30
CA LEU A 38 -4.02 -4.75 4.49
C LEU A 38 -4.43 -4.68 3.01
N LEU A 39 -5.72 -4.53 2.70
CA LEU A 39 -6.19 -4.35 1.33
C LEU A 39 -5.67 -3.06 0.70
N ILE A 40 -5.74 -1.93 1.42
CA ILE A 40 -5.26 -0.64 0.92
C ILE A 40 -3.75 -0.70 0.62
N SER A 41 -2.96 -1.22 1.56
CA SER A 41 -1.51 -1.37 1.38
C SER A 41 -1.15 -2.37 0.28
N GLY A 42 -1.86 -3.49 0.20
CA GLY A 42 -1.67 -4.51 -0.84
C GLY A 42 -1.99 -3.96 -2.24
N PHE A 43 -3.11 -3.27 -2.36
CA PHE A 43 -3.51 -2.63 -3.61
C PHE A 43 -2.50 -1.54 -4.04
N SER A 44 -2.05 -0.69 -3.10
CA SER A 44 -1.03 0.32 -3.37
C SER A 44 0.27 -0.31 -3.90
N THR A 45 0.74 -1.38 -3.25
CA THR A 45 1.96 -2.12 -3.65
C THR A 45 1.82 -2.74 -5.04
N ALA A 46 0.73 -3.47 -5.27
CA ALA A 46 0.48 -4.17 -6.52
C ALA A 46 0.32 -3.18 -7.68
N PHE A 47 -0.44 -2.11 -7.48
CA PHE A 47 -0.63 -1.03 -8.44
C PHE A 47 0.71 -0.40 -8.84
N SER A 48 1.51 0.04 -7.87
CA SER A 48 2.81 0.66 -8.17
C SER A 48 3.80 -0.32 -8.81
N SER A 49 3.72 -1.61 -8.48
CA SER A 49 4.50 -2.65 -9.14
C SER A 49 4.10 -2.82 -10.61
N GLN A 50 2.79 -2.78 -10.92
CA GLN A 50 2.28 -2.82 -12.30
C GLN A 50 2.72 -1.59 -13.09
N VAL A 51 2.70 -0.40 -12.48
CA VAL A 51 3.21 0.84 -13.10
C VAL A 51 4.69 0.70 -13.47
N TYR A 52 5.52 0.18 -12.56
CA TYR A 52 6.94 -0.08 -12.84
C TYR A 52 7.14 -1.16 -13.91
N GLN A 53 6.33 -2.23 -13.89
CA GLN A 53 6.38 -3.28 -14.90
C GLN A 53 6.00 -2.75 -16.29
N GLN A 54 5.00 -1.88 -16.37
CA GLN A 54 4.61 -1.23 -17.61
C GLN A 54 5.75 -0.38 -18.19
N TYR A 55 6.43 0.39 -17.35
CA TYR A 55 7.63 1.13 -17.75
C TYR A 55 8.75 0.21 -18.28
N LYS A 56 8.96 -0.96 -17.66
CA LYS A 56 9.96 -1.93 -18.14
C LYS A 56 9.61 -2.52 -19.51
N LEU A 57 8.34 -2.81 -19.76
CA LEU A 57 7.88 -3.41 -21.01
C LEU A 57 7.85 -2.39 -22.16
N GLN A 58 7.54 -1.14 -21.85
CA GLN A 58 7.49 -0.04 -22.82
C GLN A 58 8.19 1.18 -22.21
N PRO A 59 9.53 1.25 -22.30
CA PRO A 59 10.29 2.37 -21.79
C PRO A 59 9.88 3.64 -22.53
N GLU A 60 9.27 4.57 -21.81
CA GLU A 60 8.90 5.89 -22.32
C GLU A 60 9.67 6.97 -21.58
N SER A 61 9.87 8.12 -22.23
CA SER A 61 10.51 9.27 -21.58
C SER A 61 9.57 9.78 -20.47
N LEU A 62 10.00 9.60 -19.22
CA LEU A 62 9.24 10.04 -18.05
C LEU A 62 9.64 11.47 -17.68
N PRO A 63 8.69 12.34 -17.29
CA PRO A 63 8.99 13.68 -16.78
C PRO A 63 9.55 13.68 -15.35
N TYR A 64 9.85 12.50 -14.80
CA TYR A 64 10.38 12.29 -13.46
C TYR A 64 11.39 11.14 -13.46
N PRO A 65 12.34 11.12 -12.52
CA PRO A 65 13.29 10.02 -12.42
C PRO A 65 12.60 8.66 -12.15
N VAL A 66 13.03 7.62 -12.87
CA VAL A 66 12.51 6.24 -12.76
C VAL A 66 12.58 5.71 -11.33
N TRP A 67 13.60 6.11 -10.56
CA TRP A 67 13.77 5.66 -9.18
C TRP A 67 12.60 6.08 -8.27
N LEU A 68 11.85 7.15 -8.60
CA LEU A 68 10.67 7.56 -7.82
C LEU A 68 9.57 6.49 -7.86
N LEU A 69 9.49 5.68 -8.91
CA LEU A 69 8.47 4.61 -9.01
C LEU A 69 8.63 3.56 -7.90
N TRP A 70 9.82 3.43 -7.31
CA TRP A 70 10.07 2.52 -6.18
C TRP A 70 9.50 3.04 -4.87
N LEU A 71 9.33 4.36 -4.72
CA LEU A 71 8.88 4.97 -3.48
C LEU A 71 7.50 4.46 -3.04
N PRO A 72 6.44 4.48 -3.87
CA PRO A 72 5.16 3.93 -3.46
C PRO A 72 5.16 2.40 -3.32
N ILE A 73 6.02 1.68 -4.06
CA ILE A 73 6.20 0.22 -3.91
C ILE A 73 6.76 -0.11 -2.52
N ILE A 74 7.84 0.56 -2.12
CA ILE A 74 8.50 0.33 -0.84
C ILE A 74 7.57 0.70 0.30
N ILE A 75 6.92 1.88 0.23
CA ILE A 75 5.99 2.32 1.26
C ILE A 75 4.81 1.33 1.37
N GLY A 76 4.18 0.97 0.26
CA GLY A 76 3.10 -0.01 0.24
C GLY A 76 3.55 -1.36 0.82
N GLY A 77 4.71 -1.87 0.39
CA GLY A 77 5.25 -3.14 0.83
C GLY A 77 5.54 -3.17 2.33
N LEU A 78 6.12 -2.10 2.88
CA LEU A 78 6.32 -1.96 4.32
C LEU A 78 4.99 -1.97 5.08
N LEU A 79 3.97 -1.27 4.59
CA LEU A 79 2.65 -1.27 5.20
C LEU A 79 1.98 -2.65 5.12
N VAL A 80 2.15 -3.39 4.03
CA VAL A 80 1.66 -4.79 3.92
C VAL A 80 2.31 -5.65 4.99
N LEU A 81 3.64 -5.60 5.12
CA LEU A 81 4.37 -6.38 6.13
C LEU A 81 3.91 -6.04 7.55
N ILE A 82 3.75 -4.74 7.85
CA ILE A 82 3.24 -4.27 9.15
C ILE A 82 1.85 -4.86 9.42
N ASN A 83 0.93 -4.82 8.47
CA ASN A 83 -0.42 -5.34 8.65
C ASN A 83 -0.48 -6.87 8.74
N LEU A 84 0.37 -7.58 8.01
CA LEU A 84 0.53 -9.04 8.12
C LEU A 84 1.04 -9.43 9.51
N ILE A 85 2.08 -8.78 10.02
CA ILE A 85 2.62 -9.04 11.36
C ILE A 85 1.55 -8.76 12.43
N ARG A 86 0.82 -7.64 12.31
CA ARG A 86 -0.27 -7.29 13.23
C ARG A 86 -1.40 -8.32 13.18
N GLY A 87 -1.81 -8.74 11.99
CA GLY A 87 -2.84 -9.78 11.80
C GLY A 87 -2.41 -11.13 12.38
N GLY A 88 -1.19 -11.57 12.08
CA GLY A 88 -0.62 -12.82 12.57
C GLY A 88 -0.50 -12.87 14.09
N ARG A 89 -0.04 -11.79 14.74
CA ARG A 89 0.02 -11.69 16.20
C ARG A 89 -1.36 -11.91 16.85
N ARG A 90 -2.41 -11.28 16.32
CA ARG A 90 -3.77 -11.45 16.82
C ARG A 90 -4.29 -12.88 16.67
N LEU A 91 -4.02 -13.53 15.53
CA LEU A 91 -4.42 -14.92 15.31
C LEU A 91 -3.73 -15.86 16.32
N MET A 92 -2.43 -15.66 16.58
CA MET A 92 -1.71 -16.45 17.58
C MET A 92 -2.28 -16.26 19.00
N GLU A 93 -2.71 -15.05 19.36
CA GLU A 93 -3.36 -14.79 20.65
C GLU A 93 -4.72 -15.50 20.77
N MET A 94 -5.48 -15.61 19.68
CA MET A 94 -6.75 -16.35 19.66
C MET A 94 -6.52 -17.87 19.78
N VAL A 95 -5.46 -18.40 19.18
CA VAL A 95 -5.14 -19.85 19.23
C VAL A 95 -4.60 -20.29 20.60
N LYS A 96 -3.99 -19.37 21.37
CA LYS A 96 -3.49 -19.66 22.73
C LYS A 96 -4.55 -19.59 23.83
N LYS A 97 -5.75 -19.08 23.52
CA LYS A 97 -6.91 -19.05 24.42
C LYS A 97 -7.74 -20.31 24.26
#